data_AF-U6M7L5-F1
#
_entry.id   AF-U6M7L5-F1
#
_cell.length_a   1.000
_cell.length_b   1.000
_cell.length_c   1.000
_cell.angle_alpha   90.00
_cell.angle_beta   90.00
_cell.angle_gamma   90.00
#
_symmetry.space_group_name_H-M   'P 1'
#
loop_
_entity.id
_entity.type
_entity.pdbx_description
1 polymer ?
#
loop_
_entity_poly.entity_id
_entity_poly.type
_entity_poly.pdbx_seq_one_letter_code
_entity_poly.pdbx_strand_id
1 'polypeptide(L)'
;MKHTKHSANGPVGAPDPPSVVAAMERAFRETTASRNRPPPHPFVVAEEALRRLVGTQTSQTIVVSGQSGAGKTETSKQLMLFLTHVSTSPHDTLGVSSDGAARSSSNTDAPKTVSGQRTEVAALLGGVQTLQEATELQKRIVSCNAIFESFGNAATRRNHNSSRIGRLTLLHFDGGGLLRGGSLRTYLLEASRITAHKRGDRNFHVFYQLLRGASQDALKSMRLKEDETTYRMLQPQDSTTFLQRVFAKERQVPHGRNDTDDGNIIRKEVDRRNFESMVEALKRADFSSTEIDELLQLLAGLLHLSNVSFTNGSLDNLRLQDAVAEEALDNAAALLGVQKAGLEEALRSRRIILKGDILCTRRNEQQSSSACCSLIKFIYSSLFDYIVQRLNDSAARHMQGQQKTKQQNDRDSLKSIGILDIYGFESFGLENGLEQLCINYANEKQQQLFVQQVIEEEVALYTREGVTSPAVAARNKASHQRSNAEQETEQHLTSEKAKPPGSFKA
;
A
#
# COMPACT_ATOMS: atom_id res chain seq x y z
N MET A 1 -3.33 -30.21 7.06
CA MET A 1 -3.33 -31.39 7.95
C MET A 1 -3.18 -32.63 7.07
N LYS A 2 -2.16 -33.45 7.38
CA LYS A 2 -1.76 -34.80 6.93
C LYS A 2 -2.28 -35.38 5.60
N HIS A 3 -1.30 -35.71 4.74
CA HIS A 3 -1.37 -36.73 3.70
C HIS A 3 -1.58 -38.13 4.28
N THR A 4 -2.43 -38.93 3.62
CA THR A 4 -2.39 -40.40 3.67
C THR A 4 -2.62 -40.95 2.26
N LYS A 5 -1.66 -41.76 1.80
CA LYS A 5 -1.77 -42.65 0.64
C LYS A 5 -2.56 -43.89 1.06
N HIS A 6 -3.52 -44.34 0.25
CA HIS A 6 -3.87 -45.75 0.16
C HIS A 6 -4.04 -46.17 -1.30
N SER A 7 -3.45 -47.32 -1.61
CA SER A 7 -3.56 -48.07 -2.85
C SER A 7 -4.44 -49.28 -2.57
N ALA A 8 -5.43 -49.57 -3.43
CA ALA A 8 -6.01 -50.89 -3.62
C ALA A 8 -6.78 -50.94 -4.95
N ASN A 9 -6.43 -51.93 -5.78
CA ASN A 9 -7.13 -52.32 -7.02
C ASN A 9 -8.47 -53.00 -6.72
N GLY A 10 -9.52 -52.69 -7.50
CA GLY A 10 -10.84 -53.35 -7.50
C GLY A 10 -11.78 -52.70 -8.54
N PRO A 11 -12.80 -53.39 -9.06
CA PRO A 11 -13.14 -53.40 -10.49
C PRO A 11 -13.92 -52.17 -11.01
N VAL A 12 -13.71 -51.93 -12.31
CA VAL A 12 -14.33 -50.94 -13.17
C VAL A 12 -15.85 -51.03 -13.16
N GLY A 13 -16.53 -49.91 -12.92
CA GLY A 13 -17.92 -49.70 -13.36
C GLY A 13 -18.95 -49.31 -12.29
N ALA A 14 -18.77 -48.19 -11.59
CA ALA A 14 -19.88 -47.42 -11.01
C ALA A 14 -19.43 -45.95 -10.88
N PRO A 15 -20.28 -44.95 -11.17
CA PRO A 15 -19.94 -43.57 -10.86
C PRO A 15 -19.89 -43.40 -9.34
N ASP A 16 -18.74 -42.99 -8.82
CA ASP A 16 -18.54 -42.71 -7.39
C ASP A 16 -19.63 -41.75 -6.88
N PRO A 17 -20.20 -41.97 -5.68
CA PRO A 17 -21.12 -41.02 -5.09
C PRO A 17 -20.41 -39.66 -4.98
N PRO A 18 -21.09 -38.54 -5.29
CA PRO A 18 -20.47 -37.22 -5.24
C PRO A 18 -19.87 -37.03 -3.84
N SER A 19 -18.60 -36.63 -3.79
CA SER A 19 -17.90 -36.39 -2.53
C SER A 19 -18.78 -35.50 -1.64
N VAL A 20 -18.73 -35.70 -0.32
CA VAL A 20 -19.48 -34.87 0.65
C VAL A 20 -19.24 -33.37 0.39
N VAL A 21 -18.04 -33.03 -0.10
CA VAL A 21 -17.67 -31.68 -0.54
C VAL A 21 -18.46 -31.24 -1.79
N ALA A 22 -18.58 -32.07 -2.83
CA ALA A 22 -19.38 -31.78 -4.02
C ALA A 22 -20.89 -31.72 -3.71
N ALA A 23 -21.38 -32.52 -2.77
CA ALA A 23 -22.76 -32.46 -2.28
C ALA A 23 -23.01 -31.18 -1.47
N MET A 24 -22.05 -30.75 -0.63
CA MET A 24 -22.11 -29.47 0.09
C MET A 24 -22.00 -28.28 -0.85
N GLU A 25 -21.14 -28.33 -1.88
CA GLU A 25 -21.07 -27.30 -2.92
C GLU A 25 -22.38 -27.20 -3.72
N ARG A 26 -23.00 -28.33 -4.05
CA ARG A 26 -24.29 -28.35 -4.75
C ARG A 26 -25.40 -27.81 -3.86
N ALA A 27 -25.49 -28.25 -2.61
CA ALA A 27 -26.45 -27.74 -1.64
C ALA A 27 -26.27 -26.23 -1.37
N PHE A 28 -25.02 -25.75 -1.31
CA PHE A 28 -24.68 -24.33 -1.18
C PHE A 28 -25.05 -23.52 -2.44
N ARG A 29 -24.81 -24.07 -3.65
CA ARG A 29 -25.25 -23.45 -4.91
C ARG A 29 -26.77 -23.40 -5.02
N GLU A 30 -27.48 -24.44 -4.60
CA GLU A 30 -28.94 -24.50 -4.60
C GLU A 30 -29.56 -23.54 -3.56
N THR A 31 -28.94 -23.39 -2.37
CA THR A 31 -29.39 -22.40 -1.37
C THR A 31 -29.03 -20.95 -1.72
N THR A 32 -27.99 -20.72 -2.52
CA THR A 32 -27.60 -19.36 -2.97
C THR A 32 -28.29 -18.95 -4.27
N ALA A 33 -28.69 -19.90 -5.13
CA ALA A 33 -29.44 -19.64 -6.35
C ALA A 33 -30.86 -19.08 -6.10
N SER A 34 -31.44 -19.30 -4.92
CA SER A 34 -32.77 -18.76 -4.56
C SER A 34 -32.76 -17.31 -4.07
N ARG A 35 -31.57 -16.71 -3.90
CA ARG A 35 -31.42 -15.28 -3.65
C ARG A 35 -30.98 -14.63 -4.95
N ASN A 36 -31.67 -13.57 -5.39
CA ASN A 36 -31.24 -12.63 -6.44
C ASN A 36 -29.91 -11.89 -6.10
N ARG A 37 -29.04 -12.49 -5.30
CA ARG A 37 -27.79 -11.91 -4.84
C ARG A 37 -26.64 -12.78 -5.37
N PRO A 38 -25.69 -12.21 -6.13
CA PRO A 38 -24.50 -12.95 -6.52
C PRO A 38 -23.76 -13.51 -5.29
N PRO A 39 -23.00 -14.61 -5.45
CA PRO A 39 -22.21 -15.17 -4.36
C PRO A 39 -21.29 -14.10 -3.74
N PRO A 40 -20.97 -14.20 -2.43
CA PRO A 40 -20.17 -13.19 -1.76
C PRO A 40 -18.79 -13.10 -2.41
N HIS A 41 -18.53 -11.97 -3.06
CA HIS A 41 -17.31 -11.70 -3.80
C HIS A 41 -16.90 -10.23 -3.58
N PRO A 42 -15.60 -9.89 -3.48
CA PRO A 42 -15.15 -8.49 -3.35
C PRO A 42 -15.73 -7.55 -4.42
N PHE A 43 -16.00 -8.07 -5.61
CA PHE A 43 -16.64 -7.33 -6.71
C PHE A 43 -18.06 -6.87 -6.38
N VAL A 44 -18.81 -7.59 -5.55
CA VAL A 44 -20.14 -7.17 -5.10
C VAL A 44 -20.04 -5.91 -4.24
N VAL A 45 -19.01 -5.83 -3.39
CA VAL A 45 -18.74 -4.64 -2.56
C VAL A 45 -18.34 -3.45 -3.43
N ALA A 46 -17.48 -3.68 -4.43
CA ALA A 46 -17.11 -2.66 -5.39
C ALA A 46 -18.30 -2.15 -6.21
N GLU A 47 -19.16 -3.04 -6.70
CA GLU A 47 -20.35 -2.67 -7.47
C GLU A 47 -21.34 -1.87 -6.62
N GLU A 48 -21.54 -2.27 -5.35
CA GLU A 48 -22.39 -1.53 -4.42
C GLU A 48 -21.80 -0.14 -4.11
N ALA A 49 -20.48 -0.02 -3.93
CA ALA A 49 -19.83 1.27 -3.76
C ALA A 49 -20.06 2.17 -4.97
N LEU A 50 -19.90 1.65 -6.20
CA LEU A 50 -20.17 2.42 -7.41
C LEU A 50 -21.66 2.81 -7.53
N ARG A 51 -22.57 1.88 -7.23
CA ARG A 51 -24.02 2.14 -7.25
C ARG A 51 -24.39 3.24 -6.26
N ARG A 52 -23.84 3.22 -5.05
CA ARG A 52 -24.05 4.25 -4.04
C ARG A 52 -23.48 5.59 -4.49
N LEU A 53 -22.24 5.62 -4.99
CA LEU A 53 -21.63 6.85 -5.51
C LEU A 53 -22.55 7.54 -6.53
N VAL A 54 -23.08 6.79 -7.51
CA VAL A 54 -23.99 7.34 -8.53
C VAL A 54 -25.35 7.74 -7.93
N GLY A 55 -25.92 6.93 -7.05
CA GLY A 55 -27.24 7.19 -6.47
C GLY A 55 -27.27 8.35 -5.47
N THR A 56 -26.23 8.51 -4.66
CA THR A 56 -26.17 9.53 -3.60
C THR A 56 -25.32 10.73 -3.96
N GLN A 57 -24.52 10.64 -5.03
CA GLN A 57 -23.51 11.64 -5.40
C GLN A 57 -22.51 11.91 -4.25
N THR A 58 -22.19 10.88 -3.45
CA THR A 58 -21.21 10.96 -2.37
C THR A 58 -20.04 10.01 -2.62
N SER A 59 -18.82 10.47 -2.30
CA SER A 59 -17.62 9.64 -2.38
C SER A 59 -17.70 8.44 -1.44
N GLN A 60 -17.13 7.31 -1.87
CA GLN A 60 -17.13 6.06 -1.13
C GLN A 60 -15.70 5.63 -0.80
N THR A 61 -15.55 4.75 0.19
CA THR A 61 -14.26 4.15 0.54
C THR A 61 -14.43 2.66 0.75
N ILE A 62 -13.56 1.86 0.14
CA ILE A 62 -13.40 0.43 0.37
C ILE A 62 -12.13 0.26 1.18
N VAL A 63 -12.26 -0.37 2.34
CA VAL A 63 -11.16 -0.62 3.26
C VAL A 63 -10.83 -2.11 3.24
N VAL A 64 -9.60 -2.46 2.85
CA VAL A 64 -9.13 -3.85 2.85
C VAL A 64 -8.26 -4.08 4.09
N SER A 65 -8.76 -4.85 5.06
CA SER A 65 -8.08 -5.13 6.33
C SER A 65 -7.63 -6.59 6.43
N GLY A 66 -6.65 -6.85 7.30
CA GLY A 66 -6.13 -8.20 7.54
C GLY A 66 -4.67 -8.23 7.97
N GLN A 67 -4.24 -9.37 8.53
CA GLN A 67 -2.85 -9.60 8.94
C GLN A 67 -1.87 -9.51 7.74
N SER A 68 -0.58 -9.36 8.03
CA SER A 68 0.46 -9.43 6.99
C SER A 68 0.40 -10.76 6.23
N GLY A 69 0.45 -10.71 4.90
CA GLY A 69 0.30 -11.89 4.03
C GLY A 69 -1.14 -12.32 3.69
N ALA A 70 -2.17 -11.66 4.21
CA ALA A 70 -3.58 -12.03 3.96
C ALA A 70 -4.11 -11.73 2.54
N GLY A 71 -3.28 -11.25 1.61
CA GLY A 71 -3.70 -10.93 0.23
C GLY A 71 -4.41 -9.57 0.06
N LYS A 72 -4.18 -8.59 0.96
CA LYS A 72 -4.80 -7.25 0.92
C LYS A 72 -4.50 -6.49 -0.38
N THR A 73 -3.24 -6.43 -0.76
CA THR A 73 -2.79 -5.70 -1.97
C THR A 73 -3.32 -6.36 -3.24
N GLU A 74 -3.35 -7.70 -3.30
CA GLU A 74 -3.95 -8.42 -4.43
C GLU A 74 -5.45 -8.17 -4.51
N THR A 75 -6.17 -8.22 -3.38
CA THR A 75 -7.60 -7.87 -3.33
C THR A 75 -7.85 -6.44 -3.81
N SER A 76 -7.04 -5.48 -3.36
CA SER A 76 -7.12 -4.08 -3.79
C SER A 76 -6.88 -3.92 -5.29
N LYS A 77 -5.93 -4.67 -5.85
CA LYS A 77 -5.65 -4.72 -7.29
C LYS A 77 -6.84 -5.25 -8.09
N GLN A 78 -7.46 -6.34 -7.63
CA GLN A 78 -8.64 -6.91 -8.27
C GLN A 78 -9.84 -5.95 -8.20
N LEU A 79 -10.03 -5.25 -7.07
CA LEU A 79 -11.07 -4.23 -6.93
C LEU A 79 -10.86 -3.06 -7.91
N MET A 80 -9.62 -2.57 -8.03
CA MET A 80 -9.28 -1.52 -9.00
C MET A 80 -9.54 -1.96 -10.44
N LEU A 81 -9.13 -3.18 -10.81
CA LEU A 81 -9.36 -3.76 -12.14
C LEU A 81 -10.86 -3.86 -12.45
N PHE A 82 -11.64 -4.37 -11.51
CA PHE A 82 -13.08 -4.49 -11.65
C PHE A 82 -13.75 -3.14 -11.82
N LEU A 83 -13.51 -2.19 -10.91
CA LEU A 83 -14.09 -0.84 -10.97
C LEU A 83 -13.71 -0.11 -12.24
N THR A 84 -12.48 -0.29 -12.70
CA THR A 84 -12.06 0.30 -13.98
C THR A 84 -12.84 -0.32 -15.13
N HIS A 85 -12.88 -1.65 -15.24
CA HIS A 85 -13.55 -2.35 -16.34
C HIS A 85 -15.05 -2.00 -16.46
N VAL A 86 -15.78 -1.98 -15.34
CA VAL A 86 -17.23 -1.71 -15.33
C VAL A 86 -17.57 -0.25 -15.57
N SER A 87 -16.63 0.68 -15.31
CA SER A 87 -16.82 2.11 -15.46
C SER A 87 -16.20 2.68 -16.74
N THR A 88 -15.64 1.83 -17.60
CA THR A 88 -14.98 2.27 -18.84
C THR A 88 -15.42 1.54 -20.11
N SER A 89 -16.30 0.52 -20.03
CA SER A 89 -16.71 -0.25 -21.22
C SER A 89 -17.98 0.31 -21.89
N PRO A 90 -17.88 0.83 -23.13
CA PRO A 90 -18.98 0.86 -24.08
C PRO A 90 -18.96 -0.44 -24.92
N HIS A 91 -20.02 -1.25 -24.81
CA HIS A 91 -20.40 -2.35 -25.73
C HIS A 91 -19.27 -3.24 -26.32
N ASP A 92 -19.14 -4.47 -25.82
CA ASP A 92 -18.74 -5.61 -26.64
C ASP A 92 -19.92 -6.60 -26.68
N THR A 93 -20.78 -6.43 -27.68
CA THR A 93 -21.53 -7.56 -28.25
C THR A 93 -20.76 -8.00 -29.48
N LEU A 94 -20.21 -9.21 -29.39
CA LEU A 94 -19.46 -9.91 -30.44
C LEU A 94 -20.11 -9.77 -31.82
N GLY A 95 -19.25 -9.55 -32.82
CA GLY A 95 -19.61 -9.07 -34.14
C GLY A 95 -20.47 -9.97 -35.01
N VAL A 96 -21.28 -9.31 -35.83
CA VAL A 96 -21.68 -9.81 -37.15
C VAL A 96 -21.37 -8.70 -38.15
N SER A 97 -20.52 -9.04 -39.09
CA SER A 97 -20.10 -8.27 -40.26
C SER A 97 -21.30 -7.66 -40.97
N SER A 98 -21.19 -6.39 -41.33
CA SER A 98 -22.12 -5.74 -42.24
C SER A 98 -22.00 -6.34 -43.63
N ASP A 99 -23.04 -7.02 -44.09
CA ASP A 99 -23.45 -6.97 -45.50
C ASP A 99 -24.95 -7.26 -45.62
N GLY A 100 -25.65 -6.36 -46.33
CA GLY A 100 -26.91 -6.68 -47.02
C GLY A 100 -28.22 -6.72 -46.23
N ALA A 101 -28.91 -5.57 -46.21
CA ALA A 101 -30.37 -5.42 -46.32
C ALA A 101 -31.32 -6.54 -45.81
N ALA A 102 -31.99 -6.31 -44.68
CA ALA A 102 -33.42 -6.57 -44.49
C ALA A 102 -33.92 -5.91 -43.20
N ARG A 103 -34.96 -5.07 -43.31
CA ARG A 103 -35.77 -4.61 -42.17
C ARG A 103 -36.51 -5.83 -41.59
N SER A 104 -36.19 -6.19 -40.36
CA SER A 104 -36.97 -7.12 -39.54
C SER A 104 -37.05 -6.55 -38.13
N SER A 105 -38.27 -6.21 -37.72
CA SER A 105 -38.61 -5.81 -36.36
C SER A 105 -38.50 -7.03 -35.44
N SER A 106 -37.39 -7.17 -34.72
CA SER A 106 -37.30 -8.10 -33.60
C SER A 106 -37.48 -7.35 -32.29
N ASN A 107 -38.70 -7.38 -31.75
CA ASN A 107 -38.94 -7.21 -30.32
C ASN A 107 -38.21 -8.33 -29.59
N THR A 108 -37.04 -8.04 -29.03
CA THR A 108 -36.40 -8.92 -28.04
C THR A 108 -36.59 -8.31 -26.66
N ASP A 109 -37.62 -8.80 -25.96
CA ASP A 109 -37.89 -8.58 -24.52
C ASP A 109 -36.87 -9.29 -23.61
N ALA A 110 -35.57 -9.19 -23.94
CA ALA A 110 -34.53 -9.63 -23.02
C ALA A 110 -34.24 -8.49 -22.03
N PRO A 111 -34.31 -8.71 -20.71
CA PRO A 111 -33.98 -7.67 -19.75
C PRO A 111 -32.54 -7.22 -19.97
N LYS A 112 -32.36 -5.95 -20.35
CA LYS A 112 -31.05 -5.31 -20.50
C LYS A 112 -30.24 -5.51 -19.22
N THR A 113 -28.95 -5.85 -19.35
CA THR A 113 -28.07 -5.96 -18.19
C THR A 113 -27.92 -4.60 -17.50
N VAL A 114 -27.68 -4.62 -16.18
CA VAL A 114 -27.50 -3.40 -15.38
C VAL A 114 -26.33 -2.55 -15.92
N SER A 115 -25.30 -3.17 -16.52
CA SER A 115 -24.23 -2.43 -17.20
C SER A 115 -24.72 -1.73 -18.47
N GLY A 116 -25.53 -2.40 -19.31
CA GLY A 116 -26.08 -1.83 -20.54
C GLY A 116 -26.98 -0.62 -20.31
N GLN A 117 -27.80 -0.66 -19.25
CA GLN A 117 -28.64 0.50 -18.86
C GLN A 117 -27.80 1.67 -18.34
N ARG A 118 -26.69 1.41 -17.64
CA ARG A 118 -25.79 2.44 -17.10
C ARG A 118 -24.97 3.12 -18.19
N THR A 119 -24.50 2.40 -19.18
CA THR A 119 -23.76 2.98 -20.31
C THR A 119 -24.64 3.94 -21.12
N GLU A 120 -25.93 3.63 -21.31
CA GLU A 120 -26.90 4.55 -21.91
C GLU A 120 -27.08 5.82 -21.07
N VAL A 121 -27.26 5.69 -19.75
CA VAL A 121 -27.44 6.82 -18.83
C VAL A 121 -26.15 7.67 -18.70
N ALA A 122 -24.97 7.05 -18.65
CA ALA A 122 -23.69 7.73 -18.64
C ALA A 122 -23.39 8.44 -19.98
N ALA A 123 -23.76 7.83 -21.11
CA ALA A 123 -23.68 8.47 -22.43
C ALA A 123 -24.63 9.67 -22.56
N LEU A 124 -25.82 9.59 -21.94
CA LEU A 124 -26.80 10.67 -21.89
C LEU A 124 -26.41 11.84 -20.95
N LEU A 125 -25.68 11.57 -19.87
CA LEU A 125 -25.41 12.55 -18.80
C LEU A 125 -23.97 13.10 -18.74
N GLY A 126 -22.96 12.37 -19.24
CA GLY A 126 -21.54 12.67 -18.97
C GLY A 126 -20.61 12.74 -20.18
N GLY A 127 -21.07 12.42 -21.39
CA GLY A 127 -20.22 12.34 -22.58
C GLY A 127 -19.45 11.01 -22.67
N VAL A 128 -19.25 10.56 -23.90
CA VAL A 128 -18.71 9.24 -24.24
C VAL A 128 -17.18 9.24 -24.07
N GLN A 129 -16.66 8.39 -23.18
CA GLN A 129 -15.23 8.06 -23.14
C GLN A 129 -14.93 7.03 -24.21
N THR A 130 -13.85 7.20 -24.97
CA THR A 130 -13.48 6.23 -26.00
C THR A 130 -12.92 4.96 -25.36
N LEU A 131 -13.10 3.80 -26.03
CA LEU A 131 -12.52 2.52 -25.58
C LEU A 131 -10.99 2.61 -25.41
N GLN A 132 -10.34 3.43 -26.22
CA GLN A 132 -8.90 3.66 -26.15
C GLN A 132 -8.51 4.44 -24.89
N GLU A 133 -9.24 5.51 -24.54
CA GLU A 133 -9.02 6.28 -23.30
C GLU A 133 -9.24 5.43 -22.05
N ALA A 134 -10.33 4.67 -22.05
CA ALA A 134 -10.69 3.68 -21.04
C ALA A 134 -9.55 2.69 -20.76
N THR A 135 -9.01 2.11 -21.84
CA THR A 135 -7.95 1.10 -21.79
C THR A 135 -6.63 1.69 -21.30
N GLU A 136 -6.27 2.88 -21.75
CA GLU A 136 -5.02 3.53 -21.33
C GLU A 136 -5.07 3.96 -19.85
N LEU A 137 -6.21 4.48 -19.39
CA LEU A 137 -6.41 4.81 -17.98
C LEU A 137 -6.28 3.56 -17.09
N GLN A 138 -6.86 2.44 -17.52
CA GLN A 138 -6.75 1.15 -16.84
C GLN A 138 -5.31 0.66 -16.75
N LYS A 139 -4.62 0.58 -17.89
CA LYS A 139 -3.21 0.13 -17.95
C LYS A 139 -2.35 0.98 -17.03
N ARG A 140 -2.58 2.28 -16.99
CA ARG A 140 -1.80 3.20 -16.17
C ARG A 140 -1.99 2.95 -14.68
N ILE A 141 -3.24 2.96 -14.20
CA ILE A 141 -3.56 2.73 -12.78
C ILE A 141 -2.98 1.39 -12.31
N VAL A 142 -3.09 0.35 -13.13
CA VAL A 142 -2.59 -0.99 -12.80
C VAL A 142 -1.06 -1.05 -12.84
N SER A 143 -0.43 -0.37 -13.81
CA SER A 143 1.04 -0.35 -13.97
C SER A 143 1.76 0.27 -12.78
N CYS A 144 1.16 1.25 -12.10
CA CYS A 144 1.73 1.88 -10.91
C CYS A 144 2.05 0.86 -9.80
N ASN A 145 1.37 -0.29 -9.74
CA ASN A 145 1.65 -1.31 -8.74
C ASN A 145 3.08 -1.85 -8.82
N ALA A 146 3.65 -2.03 -10.02
CA ALA A 146 5.02 -2.51 -10.14
C ALA A 146 6.03 -1.55 -9.50
N ILE A 147 5.78 -0.24 -9.61
CA ILE A 147 6.59 0.80 -8.96
C ILE A 147 6.42 0.72 -7.44
N PHE A 148 5.19 0.68 -6.94
CA PHE A 148 4.94 0.58 -5.50
C PHE A 148 5.49 -0.71 -4.89
N GLU A 149 5.39 -1.84 -5.58
CA GLU A 149 5.96 -3.10 -5.10
C GLU A 149 7.48 -3.03 -5.08
N SER A 150 8.10 -2.35 -6.04
CA SER A 150 9.56 -2.22 -6.09
C SER A 150 10.10 -1.30 -4.98
N PHE A 151 9.53 -0.11 -4.82
CA PHE A 151 10.03 0.91 -3.88
C PHE A 151 9.38 0.87 -2.50
N GLY A 152 8.18 0.33 -2.40
CA GLY A 152 7.33 0.35 -1.22
C GLY A 152 7.19 -1.00 -0.53
N ASN A 153 7.66 -2.10 -1.12
CA ASN A 153 7.56 -3.42 -0.51
C ASN A 153 8.93 -4.03 -0.19
N ALA A 154 8.92 -4.91 0.81
CA ALA A 154 10.08 -5.68 1.23
C ALA A 154 9.66 -7.11 1.63
N ALA A 155 10.59 -8.05 1.49
CA ALA A 155 10.37 -9.41 1.98
C ALA A 155 10.60 -9.48 3.49
N THR A 156 9.73 -10.22 4.18
CA THR A 156 9.92 -10.59 5.57
C THR A 156 9.82 -12.10 5.76
N ARG A 157 10.19 -12.56 6.96
CA ARG A 157 10.05 -13.97 7.36
C ARG A 157 8.66 -14.59 7.11
N ARG A 158 7.60 -13.78 7.09
CA ARG A 158 6.20 -14.25 6.92
C ARG A 158 5.61 -13.93 5.55
N ASN A 159 6.11 -12.91 4.87
CA ASN A 159 5.53 -12.43 3.62
C ASN A 159 6.64 -11.97 2.68
N HIS A 160 6.76 -12.64 1.52
CA HIS A 160 7.80 -12.38 0.53
C HIS A 160 7.63 -11.06 -0.23
N ASN A 161 6.43 -10.46 -0.24
CA ASN A 161 6.13 -9.18 -0.87
C ASN A 161 5.22 -8.36 0.08
N SER A 162 5.79 -7.88 1.18
CA SER A 162 5.05 -7.14 2.20
C SER A 162 5.05 -5.66 1.90
N SER A 163 3.85 -5.07 1.72
CA SER A 163 3.68 -3.63 1.63
C SER A 163 4.24 -2.96 2.87
N ARG A 164 5.27 -2.13 2.65
CA ARG A 164 5.94 -1.29 3.64
C ARG A 164 5.62 0.19 3.42
N ILE A 165 4.41 0.44 2.90
CA ILE A 165 3.78 1.74 2.77
C ILE A 165 2.26 1.61 2.84
N GLY A 166 1.59 2.59 3.46
CA GLY A 166 0.14 2.74 3.41
C GLY A 166 -0.26 3.52 2.17
N ARG A 167 -1.25 3.04 1.42
CA ARG A 167 -1.67 3.64 0.16
C ARG A 167 -3.18 3.78 0.12
N LEU A 168 -3.64 4.96 -0.28
CA LEU A 168 -5.02 5.23 -0.66
C LEU A 168 -5.05 5.56 -2.15
N THR A 169 -5.60 4.65 -2.95
CA THR A 169 -5.87 4.91 -4.36
C THR A 169 -7.26 5.49 -4.48
N LEU A 170 -7.38 6.70 -5.01
CA LEU A 170 -8.65 7.35 -5.31
C LEU A 170 -8.94 7.18 -6.81
N LEU A 171 -10.06 6.54 -7.13
CA LEU A 171 -10.62 6.49 -8.48
C LEU A 171 -11.69 7.57 -8.60
N HIS A 172 -11.57 8.47 -9.58
CA HIS A 172 -12.45 9.62 -9.76
C HIS A 172 -13.49 9.34 -10.83
N PHE A 173 -14.76 9.50 -10.47
CA PHE A 173 -15.92 9.25 -11.32
C PHE A 173 -16.74 10.52 -11.52
N ASP A 174 -17.37 10.63 -12.68
CA ASP A 174 -18.42 11.63 -12.89
C ASP A 174 -19.74 11.20 -12.24
N GLY A 175 -20.75 12.08 -12.31
CA GLY A 175 -22.07 11.81 -11.74
C GLY A 175 -22.80 10.61 -12.37
N GLY A 176 -22.41 10.17 -13.56
CA GLY A 176 -22.93 8.98 -14.25
C GLY A 176 -22.19 7.69 -13.89
N GLY A 177 -21.09 7.77 -13.14
CA GLY A 177 -20.28 6.62 -12.74
C GLY A 177 -19.19 6.23 -13.75
N LEU A 178 -18.87 7.10 -14.70
CA LEU A 178 -17.78 6.89 -15.65
C LEU A 178 -16.44 7.28 -15.02
N LEU A 179 -15.41 6.46 -15.21
CA LEU A 179 -14.08 6.71 -14.65
C LEU A 179 -13.37 7.82 -15.42
N ARG A 180 -13.10 8.94 -14.75
CA ARG A 180 -12.42 10.11 -15.34
C ARG A 180 -10.94 10.18 -15.02
N GLY A 181 -10.51 9.58 -13.91
CA GLY A 181 -9.10 9.56 -13.56
C GLY A 181 -8.82 8.85 -12.25
N GLY A 182 -7.59 9.01 -11.76
CA GLY A 182 -7.20 8.51 -10.45
C GLY A 182 -6.11 9.37 -9.83
N SER A 183 -5.96 9.25 -8.52
CA SER A 183 -4.87 9.86 -7.77
C SER A 183 -4.46 8.97 -6.60
N LEU A 184 -3.23 9.11 -6.15
CA LEU A 184 -2.62 8.31 -5.11
C LEU A 184 -2.28 9.20 -3.92
N ARG A 185 -2.58 8.71 -2.72
CA ARG A 185 -2.07 9.25 -1.47
C ARG A 185 -1.31 8.17 -0.73
N THR A 186 -0.15 8.51 -0.19
CA THR A 186 0.70 7.61 0.56
C THR A 186 0.78 8.04 2.01
N TYR A 187 0.95 7.06 2.89
CA TYR A 187 1.01 7.24 4.33
C TYR A 187 2.15 6.41 4.87
N LEU A 188 3.11 7.10 5.51
CA LEU A 188 4.24 6.55 6.25
C LEU A 188 4.99 5.50 5.42
N LEU A 189 6.15 5.81 4.87
CA LEU A 189 7.08 4.81 4.36
C LEU A 189 7.90 4.27 5.54
N GLU A 190 8.08 2.94 5.67
CA GLU A 190 8.91 2.32 6.73
C GLU A 190 10.42 2.57 6.44
N ALA A 191 10.83 3.84 6.43
CA ALA A 191 12.17 4.26 6.04
C ALA A 191 13.26 3.73 6.99
N SER A 192 12.91 3.39 8.25
CA SER A 192 13.85 2.76 9.18
C SER A 192 14.47 1.47 8.61
N ARG A 193 13.71 0.70 7.83
CA ARG A 193 14.13 -0.55 7.19
C ARG A 193 15.31 -0.38 6.24
N ILE A 194 15.41 0.77 5.58
CA ILE A 194 16.43 1.07 4.57
C ILE A 194 17.83 0.91 5.16
N THR A 195 18.01 1.36 6.39
CA THR A 195 19.32 1.35 7.06
C THR A 195 19.47 0.22 8.06
N ALA A 196 18.35 -0.39 8.47
CA ALA A 196 18.33 -1.43 9.48
C ALA A 196 17.13 -2.36 9.23
N HIS A 197 17.40 -3.56 8.73
CA HIS A 197 16.41 -4.63 8.61
C HIS A 197 16.86 -5.87 9.37
N LYS A 198 15.89 -6.71 9.72
CA LYS A 198 16.08 -7.86 10.61
C LYS A 198 16.67 -9.04 9.87
N ARG A 199 17.32 -9.94 10.61
CA ARG A 199 17.77 -11.22 10.06
C ARG A 199 16.58 -12.04 9.53
N GLY A 200 16.70 -12.48 8.28
CA GLY A 200 15.63 -13.20 7.57
C GLY A 200 14.63 -12.31 6.83
N ASP A 201 14.72 -10.99 6.98
CA ASP A 201 14.04 -10.03 6.12
C ASP A 201 14.98 -9.54 5.01
N ARG A 202 14.42 -8.91 3.98
CA ARG A 202 15.15 -8.14 2.97
C ARG A 202 14.89 -6.65 3.17
N ASN A 203 15.76 -5.83 2.56
CA ASN A 203 15.47 -4.43 2.30
C ASN A 203 14.41 -4.29 1.19
N PHE A 204 14.10 -3.05 0.77
CA PHE A 204 13.18 -2.80 -0.35
C PHE A 204 13.61 -3.50 -1.63
N HIS A 205 12.64 -4.01 -2.40
CA HIS A 205 12.91 -4.84 -3.57
C HIS A 205 13.74 -4.12 -4.64
N VAL A 206 13.56 -2.80 -4.80
CA VAL A 206 14.21 -1.99 -5.83
C VAL A 206 15.73 -2.11 -5.84
N PHE A 207 16.37 -2.26 -4.68
CA PHE A 207 17.84 -2.39 -4.62
C PHE A 207 18.31 -3.71 -5.23
N TYR A 208 17.61 -4.80 -4.95
CA TYR A 208 17.97 -6.10 -5.51
C TYR A 208 17.60 -6.21 -6.99
N GLN A 209 16.45 -5.63 -7.36
CA GLN A 209 16.04 -5.50 -8.75
C GLN A 209 17.07 -4.71 -9.57
N LEU A 210 17.60 -3.61 -9.04
CA LEU A 210 18.69 -2.84 -9.67
C LEU A 210 19.93 -3.71 -9.91
N LEU A 211 20.40 -4.42 -8.87
CA LEU A 211 21.61 -5.24 -8.96
C LEU A 211 21.49 -6.45 -9.93
N ARG A 212 20.26 -6.91 -10.22
CA ARG A 212 20.01 -8.12 -11.03
C ARG A 212 19.41 -7.84 -12.40
N GLY A 213 18.73 -6.71 -12.55
CA GLY A 213 17.99 -6.35 -13.75
C GLY A 213 18.65 -5.28 -14.62
N ALA A 214 19.52 -4.45 -14.05
CA ALA A 214 20.26 -3.47 -14.84
C ALA A 214 21.25 -4.15 -15.79
N SER A 215 21.51 -3.53 -16.94
CA SER A 215 22.53 -4.02 -17.88
C SER A 215 23.92 -3.95 -17.26
N GLN A 216 24.84 -4.78 -17.74
CA GLN A 216 26.23 -4.76 -17.26
C GLN A 216 26.91 -3.40 -17.47
N ASP A 217 26.56 -2.69 -18.55
CA ASP A 217 27.09 -1.35 -18.82
C ASP A 217 26.53 -0.32 -17.83
N ALA A 218 25.25 -0.42 -17.46
CA ALA A 218 24.65 0.42 -16.43
C ALA A 218 25.23 0.13 -15.04
N LEU A 219 25.45 -1.14 -14.69
CA LEU A 219 26.11 -1.49 -13.43
C LEU A 219 27.53 -0.93 -13.37
N LYS A 220 28.29 -1.02 -14.47
CA LYS A 220 29.64 -0.44 -14.56
C LYS A 220 29.63 1.07 -14.45
N SER A 221 28.72 1.78 -15.12
CA SER A 221 28.62 3.24 -15.02
C SER A 221 28.26 3.69 -13.60
N MET A 222 27.42 2.92 -12.90
CA MET A 222 27.07 3.13 -11.50
C MET A 222 28.09 2.55 -10.50
N ARG A 223 29.19 1.96 -10.97
CA ARG A 223 30.24 1.31 -10.16
C ARG A 223 29.68 0.23 -9.21
N LEU A 224 28.62 -0.47 -9.62
CA LEU A 224 27.96 -1.49 -8.82
C LEU A 224 28.49 -2.89 -9.12
N LYS A 225 28.61 -3.71 -8.07
CA LYS A 225 28.76 -5.16 -8.13
C LYS A 225 27.41 -5.84 -7.94
N GLU A 226 27.19 -6.97 -8.60
CA GLU A 226 25.95 -7.76 -8.47
C GLU A 226 25.79 -8.43 -7.10
N ASP A 227 26.89 -8.63 -6.36
CA ASP A 227 26.84 -9.26 -5.04
C ASP A 227 26.23 -8.31 -4.01
N GLU A 228 25.01 -8.63 -3.56
CA GLU A 228 24.25 -7.86 -2.57
C GLU A 228 25.00 -7.74 -1.24
N THR A 229 25.87 -8.71 -0.91
CA THR A 229 26.67 -8.67 0.33
C THR A 229 27.74 -7.59 0.31
N THR A 230 28.02 -6.97 -0.84
CA THR A 230 28.95 -5.83 -0.95
C THR A 230 28.43 -4.59 -0.22
N TYR A 231 27.12 -4.47 -0.01
CA TYR A 231 26.50 -3.23 0.49
C TYR A 231 25.93 -3.41 1.89
N ARG A 232 26.43 -2.62 2.84
CA ARG A 232 26.07 -2.70 4.26
C ARG A 232 24.57 -2.58 4.50
N MET A 233 23.87 -1.72 3.75
CA MET A 233 22.41 -1.56 3.90
C MET A 233 21.58 -2.77 3.47
N LEU A 234 22.15 -3.67 2.66
CA LEU A 234 21.48 -4.91 2.23
C LEU A 234 21.81 -6.10 3.13
N GLN A 235 22.69 -5.91 4.12
CA GLN A 235 22.98 -6.89 5.15
C GLN A 235 22.07 -6.67 6.38
N PRO A 236 21.53 -7.73 6.98
CA PRO A 236 20.72 -7.62 8.18
C PRO A 236 21.56 -7.19 9.38
N GLN A 237 21.01 -6.36 10.25
CA GLN A 237 21.68 -6.00 11.51
C GLN A 237 21.43 -7.07 12.58
N ASP A 238 22.47 -7.43 13.33
CA ASP A 238 22.35 -8.26 14.54
C ASP A 238 21.87 -7.39 15.72
N SER A 239 20.58 -7.06 15.74
CA SER A 239 19.93 -6.39 16.89
C SER A 239 19.81 -7.27 18.14
N THR A 240 20.16 -8.55 18.02
CA THR A 240 20.05 -9.57 19.07
C THR A 240 21.01 -9.35 20.23
N THR A 241 22.19 -8.76 20.00
CA THR A 241 23.23 -8.65 21.06
C THR A 241 22.88 -7.65 22.17
N PHE A 242 22.13 -6.60 21.87
CA PHE A 242 21.73 -5.60 22.88
C PHE A 242 20.51 -6.06 23.69
N LEU A 243 19.44 -6.52 23.02
CA LEU A 243 18.20 -6.92 23.70
C LEU A 243 18.36 -8.24 24.47
N GLN A 244 19.21 -9.18 24.03
CA GLN A 244 19.52 -10.39 24.81
C GLN A 244 20.29 -10.09 26.10
N ARG A 245 21.08 -9.00 26.15
CA ARG A 245 21.76 -8.55 27.37
C ARG A 245 20.81 -7.93 28.39
N VAL A 246 19.72 -7.30 27.93
CA VAL A 246 18.73 -6.62 28.80
C VAL A 246 17.60 -7.56 29.23
N PHE A 247 17.15 -8.45 28.34
CA PHE A 247 16.05 -9.38 28.58
C PHE A 247 16.54 -10.82 28.47
N ALA A 248 17.34 -11.25 29.44
CA ALA A 248 17.83 -12.62 29.55
C ALA A 248 16.71 -13.58 30.02
N LYS A 249 15.63 -13.73 29.25
CA LYS A 249 14.59 -14.75 29.48
C LYS A 249 13.62 -14.90 28.30
N GLU A 250 14.12 -15.14 27.10
CA GLU A 250 13.28 -15.72 26.04
C GLU A 250 14.10 -16.66 25.15
N ARG A 251 13.73 -17.94 25.18
CA ARG A 251 14.35 -19.01 24.38
C ARG A 251 14.04 -18.77 22.90
N GLN A 252 15.07 -18.62 22.07
CA GLN A 252 14.92 -18.69 20.62
C GLN A 252 14.88 -20.14 20.16
N VAL A 253 13.92 -20.47 19.29
CA VAL A 253 13.91 -21.71 18.50
C VAL A 253 14.71 -21.44 17.22
N PRO A 254 15.80 -22.17 16.93
CA PRO A 254 16.55 -21.98 15.70
C PRO A 254 15.72 -22.47 14.52
N HIS A 255 15.31 -21.56 13.64
CA HIS A 255 14.80 -21.91 12.32
C HIS A 255 15.89 -21.59 11.29
N GLY A 256 16.81 -22.54 11.12
CA GLY A 256 17.69 -22.58 9.95
C GLY A 256 16.86 -22.97 8.74
N ARG A 257 16.59 -22.03 7.84
CA ARG A 257 16.25 -22.37 6.46
C ARG A 257 17.57 -22.44 5.71
N ASN A 258 17.96 -23.66 5.33
CA ASN A 258 18.95 -23.84 4.28
C ASN A 258 18.27 -23.37 2.99
N ASP A 259 18.56 -22.14 2.55
CA ASP A 259 18.20 -21.72 1.20
C ASP A 259 18.98 -22.63 0.25
N THR A 260 18.27 -23.55 -0.41
CA THR A 260 18.85 -24.38 -1.46
C THR A 260 19.26 -23.49 -2.63
N ASP A 261 20.33 -23.86 -3.34
CA ASP A 261 20.91 -23.05 -4.43
C ASP A 261 19.84 -22.71 -5.51
N ASP A 262 18.92 -23.65 -5.78
CA ASP A 262 17.76 -23.48 -6.65
C ASP A 262 16.82 -22.34 -6.21
N GLY A 263 16.57 -22.20 -4.91
CA GLY A 263 15.71 -21.14 -4.37
C GLY A 263 16.30 -19.75 -4.55
N ASN A 264 17.64 -19.65 -4.49
CA ASN A 264 18.34 -18.40 -4.72
C ASN A 264 18.36 -18.01 -6.20
N ILE A 265 18.50 -18.98 -7.10
CA ILE A 265 18.42 -18.77 -8.56
C ILE A 265 17.03 -18.23 -8.95
N ILE A 266 15.95 -18.89 -8.49
CA ILE A 266 14.57 -18.45 -8.77
C ILE A 266 14.36 -17.02 -8.26
N ARG A 267 14.86 -16.70 -7.05
CA ARG A 267 14.71 -15.36 -6.48
C ARG A 267 15.39 -14.28 -7.33
N LYS A 268 16.62 -14.52 -7.77
CA LYS A 268 17.36 -13.58 -8.63
C LYS A 268 16.66 -13.35 -9.97
N GLU A 269 16.11 -14.41 -10.55
CA GLU A 269 15.33 -14.33 -11.79
C GLU A 269 14.02 -13.54 -11.60
N VAL A 270 13.34 -13.69 -10.46
CA VAL A 270 12.17 -12.88 -10.11
C VAL A 270 12.55 -11.41 -9.96
N ASP A 271 13.65 -11.10 -9.27
CA ASP A 271 14.12 -9.72 -9.11
C ASP A 271 14.45 -9.08 -10.49
N ARG A 272 15.05 -9.84 -11.42
CA ARG A 272 15.33 -9.39 -12.79
C ARG A 272 14.05 -9.05 -13.57
N ARG A 273 13.04 -9.93 -13.56
CA ARG A 273 11.75 -9.68 -14.24
C ARG A 273 10.98 -8.51 -13.62
N ASN A 274 11.06 -8.38 -12.30
CA ASN A 274 10.41 -7.29 -11.59
C ASN A 274 11.09 -5.96 -11.90
N PHE A 275 12.41 -5.93 -12.11
CA PHE A 275 13.11 -4.74 -12.59
C PHE A 275 12.60 -4.30 -13.97
N GLU A 276 12.50 -5.22 -14.94
CA GLU A 276 11.96 -4.94 -16.27
C GLU A 276 10.53 -4.39 -16.18
N SER A 277 9.70 -5.01 -15.35
CA SER A 277 8.32 -4.58 -15.11
C SER A 277 8.24 -3.18 -14.48
N MET A 278 9.14 -2.87 -13.55
CA MET A 278 9.24 -1.57 -12.88
C MET A 278 9.68 -0.46 -13.86
N VAL A 279 10.69 -0.71 -14.69
CA VAL A 279 11.16 0.23 -15.71
C VAL A 279 10.06 0.50 -16.76
N GLU A 280 9.37 -0.55 -17.21
CA GLU A 280 8.25 -0.39 -18.15
C GLU A 280 7.06 0.35 -17.52
N ALA A 281 6.83 0.19 -16.21
CA ALA A 281 5.83 0.97 -15.50
C ALA A 281 6.22 2.46 -15.39
N LEU A 282 7.49 2.78 -15.12
CA LEU A 282 7.99 4.16 -15.09
C LEU A 282 7.82 4.84 -16.45
N LYS A 283 8.15 4.16 -17.56
CA LYS A 283 7.94 4.68 -18.92
C LYS A 283 6.46 5.00 -19.20
N ARG A 284 5.54 4.11 -18.81
CA ARG A 284 4.08 4.34 -18.92
C ARG A 284 3.58 5.47 -18.01
N ALA A 285 4.31 5.77 -16.96
CA ALA A 285 4.07 6.91 -16.08
C ALA A 285 4.69 8.22 -16.59
N ASP A 286 5.09 8.28 -17.87
CA ASP A 286 5.73 9.45 -18.51
C ASP A 286 7.02 9.91 -17.80
N PHE A 287 7.79 8.97 -17.27
CA PHE A 287 9.19 9.22 -16.93
C PHE A 287 10.02 9.07 -18.21
N SER A 288 10.83 10.09 -18.50
CA SER A 288 11.83 10.03 -19.55
C SER A 288 12.93 9.01 -19.22
N SER A 289 13.61 8.49 -20.23
CA SER A 289 14.75 7.58 -20.02
C SER A 289 15.83 8.20 -19.12
N THR A 290 16.09 9.50 -19.28
CA THR A 290 17.03 10.25 -18.44
C THR A 290 16.58 10.33 -16.99
N GLU A 291 15.30 10.61 -16.71
CA GLU A 291 14.77 10.61 -15.34
C GLU A 291 14.86 9.21 -14.70
N ILE A 292 14.65 8.15 -15.49
CA ILE A 292 14.81 6.77 -14.99
C ILE A 292 16.27 6.49 -14.65
N ASP A 293 17.21 6.86 -15.53
CA ASP A 293 18.64 6.66 -15.30
C ASP A 293 19.12 7.44 -14.06
N GLU A 294 18.69 8.70 -13.89
CA GLU A 294 18.97 9.52 -12.71
C GLU A 294 18.41 8.90 -11.43
N LEU A 295 17.20 8.34 -11.49
CA LEU A 295 16.59 7.64 -10.37
C LEU A 295 17.44 6.42 -9.97
N LEU A 296 17.85 5.60 -10.94
CA LEU A 296 18.66 4.41 -10.69
C LEU A 296 20.05 4.80 -10.15
N GLN A 297 20.62 5.89 -10.67
CA GLN A 297 21.86 6.49 -10.19
C GLN A 297 21.77 6.92 -8.72
N LEU A 298 20.65 7.53 -8.30
CA LEU A 298 20.42 7.87 -6.89
C LEU A 298 20.39 6.63 -6.01
N LEU A 299 19.70 5.56 -6.42
CA LEU A 299 19.67 4.29 -5.68
C LEU A 299 21.07 3.67 -5.55
N ALA A 300 21.87 3.72 -6.62
CA ALA A 300 23.27 3.29 -6.59
C ALA A 300 24.11 4.13 -5.62
N GLY A 301 23.90 5.45 -5.61
CA GLY A 301 24.53 6.36 -4.67
C GLY A 301 24.23 6.01 -3.21
N LEU A 302 22.99 5.60 -2.90
CA LEU A 302 22.62 5.12 -1.56
C LEU A 302 23.32 3.82 -1.15
N LEU A 303 23.46 2.88 -2.08
CA LEU A 303 24.19 1.63 -1.86
C LEU A 303 25.65 1.90 -1.47
N HIS A 304 26.34 2.76 -2.23
CA HIS A 304 27.72 3.18 -1.92
C HIS A 304 27.80 3.97 -0.62
N LEU A 305 26.89 4.92 -0.40
CA LEU A 305 26.86 5.73 0.83
C LEU A 305 26.74 4.85 2.08
N SER A 306 26.02 3.73 2.00
CA SER A 306 25.88 2.79 3.11
C SER A 306 27.18 2.15 3.57
N ASN A 307 28.18 2.08 2.68
CA ASN A 307 29.49 1.50 2.96
C ASN A 307 30.47 2.51 3.58
N VAL A 308 30.16 3.81 3.55
CA VAL A 308 31.00 4.83 4.18
C VAL A 308 31.04 4.60 5.69
N SER A 309 32.24 4.43 6.24
CA SER A 309 32.48 4.29 7.68
C SER A 309 33.69 5.10 8.11
N PHE A 310 33.61 5.61 9.33
CA PHE A 310 34.65 6.41 9.96
C PHE A 310 35.16 5.69 11.20
N THR A 311 36.43 5.91 11.53
CA THR A 311 37.04 5.47 12.78
C THR A 311 37.69 6.66 13.48
N ASN A 312 37.86 6.56 14.79
CA ASN A 312 38.59 7.57 15.54
C ASN A 312 40.07 7.58 15.11
N GLY A 313 40.53 8.71 14.59
CA GLY A 313 41.93 9.01 14.36
C GLY A 313 42.59 9.64 15.60
N SER A 314 43.82 10.14 15.42
CA SER A 314 44.55 10.87 16.46
C SER A 314 43.86 12.21 16.76
N LEU A 315 43.71 12.58 18.04
CA LEU A 315 43.08 13.84 18.52
C LEU A 315 41.57 13.97 18.23
N ASP A 316 40.78 12.90 18.42
CA ASP A 316 39.31 12.90 18.23
C ASP A 316 38.85 13.39 16.84
N ASN A 317 39.68 13.19 15.83
CA ASN A 317 39.34 13.43 14.43
C ASN A 317 38.81 12.14 13.80
N LEU A 318 37.59 12.17 13.26
CA LEU A 318 37.12 11.08 12.43
C LEU A 318 37.93 11.03 11.12
N ARG A 319 38.40 9.83 10.80
CA ARG A 319 38.98 9.50 9.50
C ARG A 319 38.22 8.35 8.86
N LEU A 320 38.28 8.25 7.53
CA LEU A 320 37.72 7.10 6.83
C LEU A 320 38.39 5.82 7.34
N GLN A 321 37.59 4.76 7.50
CA GLN A 321 38.04 3.51 8.12
C GLN A 321 39.16 2.83 7.32
N ASP A 322 38.99 2.75 6.00
CA ASP A 322 39.89 2.06 5.07
C ASP A 322 39.70 2.59 3.64
N ALA A 323 40.46 2.03 2.70
CA ALA A 323 40.36 2.38 1.28
C ALA A 323 38.98 2.07 0.67
N VAL A 324 38.25 1.08 1.21
CA VAL A 324 36.91 0.72 0.74
C VAL A 324 35.90 1.79 1.11
N ALA A 325 35.97 2.32 2.34
CA ALA A 325 35.16 3.44 2.80
C ALA A 325 35.45 4.73 2.00
N GLU A 326 36.71 4.94 1.60
CA GLU A 326 37.09 6.08 0.75
C GLU A 326 36.55 5.96 -0.67
N GLU A 327 36.69 4.78 -1.29
CA GLU A 327 36.13 4.51 -2.62
C GLU A 327 34.60 4.65 -2.60
N ALA A 328 33.95 4.11 -1.57
CA ALA A 328 32.50 4.23 -1.37
C ALA A 328 32.04 5.69 -1.26
N LEU A 329 32.79 6.54 -0.55
CA LEU A 329 32.49 7.96 -0.45
C LEU A 329 32.64 8.68 -1.80
N ASP A 330 33.69 8.37 -2.57
CA ASP A 330 33.89 8.92 -3.92
C ASP A 330 32.75 8.53 -4.86
N ASN A 331 32.42 7.23 -4.89
CA ASN A 331 31.32 6.70 -5.69
C ASN A 331 29.98 7.35 -5.30
N ALA A 332 29.69 7.43 -4.00
CA ALA A 332 28.47 8.05 -3.52
C ALA A 332 28.38 9.53 -3.89
N ALA A 333 29.47 10.28 -3.73
CA ALA A 333 29.51 11.71 -4.07
C ALA A 333 29.26 11.95 -5.56
N ALA A 334 29.93 11.17 -6.43
CA ALA A 334 29.77 11.25 -7.88
C ALA A 334 28.34 10.92 -8.32
N LEU A 335 27.76 9.84 -7.79
CA LEU A 335 26.41 9.39 -8.18
C LEU A 335 25.31 10.28 -7.61
N LEU A 336 25.46 10.82 -6.40
CA LEU A 336 24.51 11.77 -5.81
C LEU A 336 24.65 13.19 -6.36
N GLY A 337 25.66 13.46 -7.20
CA GLY A 337 25.89 14.78 -7.79
C GLY A 337 26.36 15.83 -6.79
N VAL A 338 27.10 15.42 -5.74
CA VAL A 338 27.60 16.31 -4.69
C VAL A 338 29.12 16.29 -4.59
N GLN A 339 29.71 17.34 -4.03
CA GLN A 339 31.17 17.39 -3.83
C GLN A 339 31.60 16.42 -2.72
N LYS A 340 32.61 15.58 -2.98
CA LYS A 340 33.18 14.62 -2.01
C LYS A 340 33.52 15.29 -0.68
N ALA A 341 34.25 16.40 -0.71
CA ALA A 341 34.65 17.13 0.50
C ALA A 341 33.45 17.65 1.30
N GLY A 342 32.40 18.11 0.64
CA GLY A 342 31.18 18.58 1.29
C GLY A 342 30.40 17.45 1.95
N LEU A 343 30.29 16.30 1.27
CA LEU A 343 29.65 15.10 1.82
C LEU A 343 30.43 14.55 3.01
N GLU A 344 31.75 14.48 2.89
CA GLU A 344 32.63 14.02 3.98
C GLU A 344 32.51 14.91 5.22
N GLU A 345 32.58 16.22 5.03
CA GLU A 345 32.42 17.19 6.13
C GLU A 345 31.04 17.09 6.76
N ALA A 346 29.98 16.95 5.95
CA ALA A 346 28.62 16.79 6.44
C ALA A 346 28.43 15.51 7.28
N LEU A 347 29.23 14.45 7.05
CA LEU A 347 29.25 13.24 7.86
C LEU A 347 30.13 13.39 9.11
N ARG A 348 31.27 14.07 9.00
CA ARG A 348 32.22 14.29 10.11
C ARG A 348 31.78 15.35 11.13
N SER A 349 31.06 16.39 10.70
CA SER A 349 30.69 17.51 11.56
C SER A 349 29.25 17.97 11.37
N ARG A 350 28.64 18.42 12.47
CA ARG A 350 27.33 19.04 12.48
C ARG A 350 27.50 20.55 12.58
N ARG A 351 26.91 21.27 11.64
CA ARG A 351 26.78 22.73 11.69
C ARG A 351 25.49 23.09 12.43
N ILE A 352 25.58 23.89 13.48
CA ILE A 352 24.46 24.40 14.28
C ILE A 352 24.48 25.92 14.19
N ILE A 353 23.40 26.51 13.68
CA ILE A 353 23.26 27.97 13.58
C ILE A 353 22.57 28.47 14.86
N LEU A 354 23.27 29.28 15.66
CA LEU A 354 22.77 29.84 16.91
C LEU A 354 22.82 31.37 16.83
N LYS A 355 21.66 32.02 16.67
CA LYS A 355 21.48 33.48 16.73
C LYS A 355 22.57 34.30 15.97
N GLY A 356 22.96 33.84 14.78
CA GLY A 356 23.95 34.51 13.92
C GLY A 356 25.33 33.83 13.91
N ASP A 357 25.66 33.03 14.92
CA ASP A 357 26.90 32.27 14.97
C ASP A 357 26.73 30.86 14.40
N ILE A 358 27.81 30.34 13.83
CA ILE A 358 27.88 28.99 13.28
C ILE A 358 28.78 28.16 14.19
N LEU A 359 28.18 27.26 14.97
CA LEU A 359 28.90 26.28 15.77
C LEU A 359 29.08 24.99 14.95
N CYS A 360 30.33 24.61 14.68
CA CYS A 360 30.66 23.32 14.09
C CYS A 360 31.09 22.34 15.18
N THR A 361 30.29 21.30 15.42
CA THR A 361 30.63 20.23 16.36
C THR A 361 31.06 18.98 15.61
N ARG A 362 32.18 18.37 16.02
CA ARG A 362 32.64 17.10 15.46
C ARG A 362 31.72 15.96 15.92
N ARG A 363 31.46 15.03 15.03
CA ARG A 363 30.77 13.78 15.35
C ARG A 363 31.77 12.74 15.83
N ASN A 364 31.33 11.84 16.69
CA ASN A 364 31.99 10.57 16.92
C ASN A 364 31.54 9.51 15.89
N GLU A 365 32.14 8.32 15.93
CA GLU A 365 31.85 7.22 15.00
C GLU A 365 30.35 6.88 14.93
N GLN A 366 29.71 6.71 16.10
CA GLN A 366 28.29 6.38 16.18
C GLN A 366 27.40 7.49 15.61
N GLN A 367 27.70 8.75 15.93
CA GLN A 367 26.97 9.91 15.43
C GLN A 367 27.14 10.06 13.91
N SER A 368 28.33 9.78 13.37
CA SER A 368 28.59 9.81 11.92
C SER A 368 27.83 8.69 11.20
N SER A 369 27.83 7.48 11.75
CA SER A 369 27.03 6.37 11.23
C SER A 369 25.54 6.68 11.25
N SER A 370 25.04 7.26 12.35
CA SER A 370 23.65 7.70 12.43
C SER A 370 23.33 8.83 11.44
N ALA A 371 24.25 9.76 11.20
CA ALA A 371 24.07 10.83 10.22
C ALA A 371 24.00 10.27 8.78
N CYS A 372 24.86 9.30 8.45
CA CYS A 372 24.80 8.57 7.18
C CYS A 372 23.44 7.87 7.00
N CYS A 373 22.98 7.15 8.03
CA CYS A 373 21.67 6.52 8.02
C CYS A 373 20.54 7.53 7.83
N SER A 374 20.58 8.66 8.52
CA SER A 374 19.58 9.74 8.36
C SER A 374 19.58 10.32 6.94
N LEU A 375 20.76 10.51 6.34
CA LEU A 375 20.88 11.00 4.98
C LEU A 375 20.30 10.01 3.96
N ILE A 376 20.62 8.71 4.09
CA ILE A 376 20.06 7.66 3.24
C ILE A 376 18.52 7.63 3.32
N LYS A 377 17.97 7.65 4.54
CA LYS A 377 16.51 7.69 4.76
C LYS A 377 15.89 8.93 4.13
N PHE A 378 16.51 10.10 4.33
CA PHE A 378 16.01 11.36 3.78
C PHE A 378 15.96 11.33 2.25
N ILE A 379 17.04 10.91 1.60
CA ILE A 379 17.11 10.85 0.13
C ILE A 379 16.09 9.85 -0.41
N TYR A 380 16.01 8.65 0.16
CA TYR A 380 15.07 7.63 -0.32
C TYR A 380 13.61 8.05 -0.12
N SER A 381 13.25 8.60 1.04
CA SER A 381 11.89 9.09 1.27
C SER A 381 11.54 10.23 0.33
N SER A 382 12.47 11.18 0.10
CA SER A 382 12.27 12.28 -0.84
C SER A 382 12.13 11.79 -2.28
N LEU A 383 12.94 10.80 -2.68
CA LEU A 383 12.83 10.14 -3.98
C LEU A 383 11.48 9.46 -4.15
N PHE A 384 11.02 8.76 -3.11
CA PHE A 384 9.73 8.10 -3.11
C PHE A 384 8.57 9.10 -3.24
N ASP A 385 8.60 10.19 -2.48
CA ASP A 385 7.60 11.26 -2.56
C ASP A 385 7.59 11.90 -3.96
N TYR A 386 8.77 12.12 -4.55
CA TYR A 386 8.90 12.59 -5.94
C TYR A 386 8.26 11.62 -6.93
N ILE A 387 8.50 10.31 -6.81
CA ILE A 387 7.88 9.30 -7.67
C ILE A 387 6.35 9.38 -7.56
N VAL A 388 5.81 9.44 -6.34
CA VAL A 388 4.36 9.53 -6.10
C VAL A 388 3.78 10.82 -6.71
N GLN A 389 4.47 11.94 -6.57
CA GLN A 389 4.08 13.20 -7.18
C GLN A 389 4.06 13.08 -8.71
N ARG A 390 5.13 12.56 -9.32
CA ARG A 390 5.20 12.37 -10.78
C ARG A 390 4.11 11.45 -11.29
N LEU A 391 3.77 10.37 -10.57
CA LEU A 391 2.65 9.49 -10.91
C LEU A 391 1.30 10.23 -10.90
N ASN A 392 1.07 11.07 -9.90
CA ASN A 392 -0.12 11.90 -9.80
C ASN A 392 -0.19 12.96 -10.91
N ASP A 393 0.91 13.63 -11.21
CA ASP A 393 1.00 14.61 -12.30
C ASP A 393 0.72 13.97 -13.66
N SER A 394 1.24 12.76 -13.86
CA SER A 394 0.93 11.95 -15.03
C SER A 394 -0.56 11.62 -15.13
N ALA A 395 -1.17 11.13 -14.06
CA ALA A 395 -2.60 10.85 -14.03
C ALA A 395 -3.45 12.12 -14.28
N ALA A 396 -3.02 13.29 -13.77
CA ALA A 396 -3.72 14.56 -13.93
C ALA A 396 -3.63 15.16 -15.34
N ARG A 397 -2.46 15.06 -16.01
CA ARG A 397 -2.27 15.60 -17.37
C ARG A 397 -3.21 14.96 -18.39
N HIS A 398 -3.50 13.66 -18.24
CA HIS A 398 -4.46 12.98 -19.11
C HIS A 398 -5.89 13.44 -18.89
N MET A 399 -6.24 13.92 -17.69
CA MET A 399 -7.54 14.56 -17.48
C MET A 399 -7.64 15.95 -18.11
N GLN A 400 -6.54 16.72 -18.11
CA GLN A 400 -6.54 18.12 -18.58
C GLN A 400 -6.31 18.28 -20.08
N GLY A 401 -5.59 17.35 -20.73
CA GLY A 401 -5.32 17.37 -22.17
C GLY A 401 -6.57 17.40 -23.06
N GLN A 402 -7.74 17.08 -22.52
CA GLN A 402 -9.02 17.04 -23.23
C GLN A 402 -10.06 18.08 -22.72
N GLN A 403 -9.73 18.90 -21.71
CA GLN A 403 -10.62 19.93 -21.16
C GLN A 403 -10.13 21.37 -21.47
N LYS A 404 -9.57 21.63 -22.65
CA LYS A 404 -9.23 23.01 -23.06
C LYS A 404 -10.44 23.93 -23.30
N THR A 405 -11.68 23.48 -23.08
CA THR A 405 -12.88 24.29 -23.37
C THR A 405 -14.01 24.26 -22.33
N LYS A 406 -13.85 23.65 -21.15
CA LYS A 406 -14.86 23.78 -20.07
C LYS A 406 -14.20 23.99 -18.71
N GLN A 407 -14.81 24.91 -17.96
CA GLN A 407 -14.26 25.66 -16.83
C GLN A 407 -13.87 24.79 -15.61
N GLN A 408 -13.04 25.39 -14.76
CA GLN A 408 -12.64 25.02 -13.40
C GLN A 408 -13.75 24.42 -12.50
N ASN A 409 -15.03 24.62 -12.82
CA ASN A 409 -16.19 24.20 -12.03
C ASN A 409 -16.50 22.69 -12.08
N ASP A 410 -16.01 21.93 -13.07
CA ASP A 410 -16.29 20.48 -13.17
C ASP A 410 -15.38 19.62 -12.29
N ARG A 411 -14.28 20.16 -11.74
CA ARG A 411 -13.41 19.40 -10.83
C ARG A 411 -14.08 19.13 -9.48
N ASP A 412 -15.02 19.97 -9.06
CA ASP A 412 -15.80 19.82 -7.82
C ASP A 412 -16.99 18.86 -7.97
N SER A 413 -17.35 18.48 -9.20
CA SER A 413 -18.44 17.52 -9.46
C SER A 413 -17.99 16.06 -9.38
N LEU A 414 -16.69 15.78 -9.55
CA LEU A 414 -16.15 14.41 -9.49
C LEU A 414 -16.27 13.85 -8.08
N LYS A 415 -16.76 12.61 -7.97
CA LYS A 415 -16.80 11.83 -6.73
C LYS A 415 -15.78 10.71 -6.82
N SER A 416 -15.26 10.28 -5.67
CA SER A 416 -14.18 9.29 -5.64
C SER A 416 -14.59 8.01 -4.95
N ILE A 417 -14.13 6.87 -5.45
CA ILE A 417 -14.04 5.64 -4.66
C ILE A 417 -12.58 5.48 -4.22
N GLY A 418 -12.36 5.60 -2.91
CA GLY A 418 -11.05 5.35 -2.30
C GLY A 418 -10.87 3.89 -1.96
N ILE A 419 -9.73 3.31 -2.34
CA ILE A 419 -9.32 1.96 -1.96
C ILE A 419 -8.13 2.10 -1.03
N LEU A 420 -8.36 1.81 0.26
CA LEU A 420 -7.35 1.89 1.30
C LEU A 420 -6.65 0.54 1.45
N ASP A 421 -5.36 0.52 1.10
CA ASP A 421 -4.43 -0.59 1.20
C ASP A 421 -3.33 -0.21 2.19
N ILE A 422 -3.50 -0.61 3.45
CA ILE A 422 -2.51 -0.36 4.51
C ILE A 422 -1.72 -1.63 4.84
N TYR A 423 -0.56 -1.41 5.46
CA TYR A 423 0.22 -2.42 6.15
C TYR A 423 -0.64 -3.39 6.96
N GLY A 424 -0.27 -4.67 6.95
CA GLY A 424 -0.84 -5.61 7.89
C GLY A 424 -0.33 -5.37 9.31
N PHE A 425 -1.15 -5.72 10.29
CA PHE A 425 -0.69 -5.84 11.68
C PHE A 425 0.45 -6.85 11.78
N GLU A 426 1.53 -6.48 12.45
CA GLU A 426 2.70 -7.34 12.67
C GLU A 426 3.17 -7.27 14.12
N SER A 427 3.59 -8.42 14.65
CA SER A 427 4.18 -8.50 15.98
C SER A 427 5.44 -9.36 15.93
N PHE A 428 6.55 -8.74 16.29
CA PHE A 428 7.88 -9.35 16.32
C PHE A 428 8.47 -9.39 17.75
N GLY A 429 7.62 -9.44 18.78
CA GLY A 429 8.08 -9.45 20.17
C GLY A 429 8.85 -8.18 20.55
N LEU A 430 10.07 -8.34 21.07
CA LEU A 430 10.94 -7.24 21.52
C LEU A 430 11.52 -6.39 20.38
N GLU A 431 11.34 -6.80 19.12
CA GLU A 431 11.93 -6.14 17.95
C GLU A 431 10.97 -5.14 17.27
N ASN A 432 9.85 -4.77 17.91
CA ASN A 432 8.91 -3.79 17.35
C ASN A 432 9.41 -2.37 17.64
N GLY A 433 9.73 -1.60 16.59
CA GLY A 433 10.14 -0.20 16.69
C GLY A 433 8.96 0.79 16.71
N LEU A 434 9.26 2.09 16.79
CA LEU A 434 8.27 3.16 16.78
C LEU A 434 7.40 3.15 15.50
N GLU A 435 7.99 2.96 14.33
CA GLU A 435 7.24 2.89 13.06
C GLU A 435 6.23 1.74 13.08
N GLN A 436 6.60 0.57 13.62
CA GLN A 436 5.70 -0.57 13.77
C GLN A 436 4.58 -0.28 14.79
N LEU A 437 4.86 0.46 15.87
CA LEU A 437 3.84 0.93 16.80
C LEU A 437 2.82 1.83 16.08
N CYS A 438 3.29 2.81 15.29
CA CYS A 438 2.42 3.69 14.52
C CYS A 438 1.55 2.90 13.53
N ILE A 439 2.13 1.91 12.84
CA ILE A 439 1.42 1.03 11.91
C ILE A 439 0.35 0.19 12.64
N ASN A 440 0.71 -0.43 13.76
CA ASN A 440 -0.21 -1.26 14.53
C ASN A 440 -1.33 -0.43 15.16
N TYR A 441 -1.02 0.77 15.63
CA TYR A 441 -2.01 1.71 16.14
C TYR A 441 -3.00 2.15 15.06
N ALA A 442 -2.53 2.44 13.84
CA ALA A 442 -3.41 2.75 12.72
C ALA A 442 -4.34 1.56 12.37
N ASN A 443 -3.82 0.33 12.38
CA ASN A 443 -4.61 -0.88 12.20
C ASN A 443 -5.67 -1.05 13.31
N GLU A 444 -5.31 -0.78 14.56
CA GLU A 444 -6.24 -0.83 15.70
C GLU A 444 -7.33 0.22 15.58
N LYS A 445 -6.99 1.45 15.17
CA LYS A 445 -7.98 2.50 14.89
C LYS A 445 -8.90 2.17 13.73
N GLN A 446 -8.39 1.53 12.68
CA GLN A 446 -9.22 1.04 11.59
C GLN A 446 -10.18 -0.07 12.05
N GLN A 447 -9.71 -0.99 12.90
CA GLN A 447 -10.56 -2.01 13.50
C GLN A 447 -11.62 -1.39 14.41
N GLN A 448 -11.24 -0.38 15.22
CA GLN A 448 -12.18 0.35 16.08
C GLN A 448 -13.27 1.03 15.24
N LEU A 449 -12.91 1.70 14.15
CA LEU A 449 -13.87 2.33 13.24
C LEU A 449 -14.81 1.30 12.61
N PHE A 450 -14.29 0.14 12.18
CA PHE A 450 -15.11 -0.96 11.65
C PHE A 450 -16.11 -1.45 12.70
N VAL A 451 -15.66 -1.73 13.92
CA VAL A 451 -16.53 -2.17 15.01
C VAL A 451 -17.60 -1.12 15.29
N GLN A 452 -17.22 0.16 15.37
CA GLN A 452 -18.16 1.24 15.62
C GLN A 452 -19.21 1.33 14.51
N GLN A 453 -18.80 1.44 13.25
CA GLN A 453 -19.73 1.60 12.12
C GLN A 453 -20.64 0.38 11.95
N VAL A 454 -20.08 -0.83 11.96
CA VAL A 454 -20.88 -2.05 11.77
C VAL A 454 -21.86 -2.23 12.91
N ILE A 455 -21.42 -2.14 14.17
CA ILE A 455 -22.32 -2.35 15.31
C ILE A 455 -23.35 -1.23 15.41
N GLU A 456 -22.96 0.04 15.25
CA GLU A 456 -23.91 1.17 15.33
C GLU A 456 -24.94 1.13 14.21
N GLU A 457 -24.53 0.86 12.96
CA GLU A 457 -25.44 0.73 11.82
C GLU A 457 -26.34 -0.49 11.95
N GLU A 458 -25.81 -1.64 12.38
CA GLU A 458 -26.57 -2.87 12.55
C GLU A 458 -27.61 -2.72 13.67
N VAL A 459 -27.23 -2.10 14.79
CA VAL A 459 -28.16 -1.78 15.88
C VAL A 459 -29.19 -0.73 15.43
N ALA A 460 -28.79 0.30 14.68
CA ALA A 460 -29.72 1.29 14.13
C ALA A 460 -30.72 0.66 13.14
N LEU A 461 -30.25 -0.26 12.30
CA LEU A 461 -31.09 -1.03 11.38
C LEU A 461 -32.09 -1.89 12.16
N TYR A 462 -31.65 -2.67 13.14
CA TYR A 462 -32.54 -3.47 13.98
C TYR A 462 -33.57 -2.61 14.71
N THR A 463 -33.15 -1.44 15.21
CA THR A 463 -34.08 -0.49 15.84
C THR A 463 -35.14 0.02 14.86
N ARG A 464 -34.74 0.39 13.63
CA ARG A 464 -35.66 0.87 12.59
C ARG A 464 -36.63 -0.21 12.10
N GLU A 465 -36.16 -1.45 11.98
CA GLU A 465 -36.97 -2.60 11.55
C GLU A 465 -37.77 -3.23 12.70
N GLY A 466 -37.66 -2.69 13.93
CA GLY A 466 -38.36 -3.23 15.10
C GLY A 466 -37.86 -4.59 15.59
N VAL A 467 -36.64 -5.00 15.18
CA VAL A 467 -36.03 -6.27 15.56
C VAL A 467 -35.46 -6.17 16.98
N THR A 468 -35.93 -7.02 17.88
CA THR A 468 -35.41 -7.11 19.24
C THR A 468 -34.09 -7.90 19.26
N SER A 469 -33.03 -7.25 19.71
CA SER A 469 -31.70 -7.84 19.88
C SER A 469 -31.06 -7.37 21.19
N PRO A 470 -30.23 -8.20 21.87
CA PRO A 470 -29.49 -7.79 23.06
C PRO A 470 -28.68 -6.50 22.87
N ALA A 471 -28.17 -6.27 21.66
CA ALA A 471 -27.41 -5.07 21.32
C ALA A 471 -28.30 -3.81 21.29
N VAL A 472 -29.54 -3.92 20.82
CA VAL A 472 -30.56 -2.84 20.84
C VAL A 472 -31.00 -2.56 22.28
N ALA A 473 -31.22 -3.62 23.08
CA ALA A 473 -31.58 -3.48 24.49
C ALA A 473 -30.49 -2.80 25.32
N ALA A 474 -29.21 -3.15 25.08
CA ALA A 474 -28.07 -2.52 25.71
C ALA A 474 -27.94 -1.03 25.34
N ARG A 475 -28.13 -0.68 24.05
CA ARG A 475 -28.14 0.71 23.57
C ARG A 475 -29.25 1.52 24.24
N ASN A 476 -30.47 1.00 24.28
CA ASN A 476 -31.62 1.68 24.89
C ASN A 476 -31.42 1.91 26.39
N LYS A 477 -30.80 0.94 27.09
CA LYS A 477 -30.44 1.07 28.51
C LYS A 477 -29.37 2.14 28.73
N ALA A 478 -28.36 2.21 27.86
CA ALA A 478 -27.31 3.23 27.92
C ALA A 478 -27.84 4.64 27.62
N SER A 479 -28.76 4.79 26.67
CA SER A 479 -29.43 6.09 26.40
C SER A 479 -30.32 6.53 27.55
N HIS A 480 -31.05 5.61 28.20
CA HIS A 480 -31.83 5.95 29.39
C HIS A 480 -30.97 6.34 30.59
N GLN A 481 -29.80 5.74 30.76
CA GLN A 481 -28.86 6.14 31.81
C GLN A 481 -28.27 7.54 31.55
N ARG A 482 -28.00 7.90 30.29
CA ARG A 482 -27.54 9.25 29.92
C ARG A 482 -28.63 10.31 30.12
N SER A 483 -29.88 10.04 29.72
CA SER A 483 -30.99 10.97 29.93
C SER A 483 -31.28 11.21 31.41
N ASN A 484 -31.15 10.17 32.24
CA ASN A 484 -31.34 10.30 33.68
C ASN A 484 -30.21 11.10 34.33
N ALA A 485 -28.96 10.91 33.90
CA ALA A 485 -27.82 11.69 34.39
C ALA A 485 -27.93 13.18 34.00
N GLU A 486 -28.39 13.50 32.78
CA GLU A 486 -28.62 14.87 32.34
C GLU A 486 -29.78 15.54 33.12
N GLN A 487 -30.86 14.81 33.40
CA GLN A 487 -31.95 15.29 34.25
C GLN A 487 -31.56 15.51 35.72
N GLU A 488 -30.71 14.64 36.27
CA GLU A 488 -30.16 14.80 37.63
C GLU A 488 -29.24 16.03 37.72
N THR A 489 -28.48 16.32 36.66
CA THR A 489 -27.59 17.49 36.60
C THR A 489 -28.38 18.80 36.51
N GLU A 490 -29.48 18.84 35.76
CA GLU A 490 -30.38 20.01 35.70
C GLU A 490 -31.13 20.25 37.02
N GLN A 491 -31.54 19.18 37.73
CA GLN A 491 -32.17 19.33 39.04
C GLN A 491 -31.18 19.84 40.11
N HIS A 492 -29.91 19.44 40.05
CA HIS A 492 -28.88 19.91 41.00
C HIS A 492 -28.53 21.40 40.82
N LEU A 493 -28.55 21.92 39.59
CA LEU A 493 -28.31 23.35 39.30
C LEU A 493 -29.43 24.28 39.80
N THR A 494 -30.66 23.76 39.97
CA THR A 494 -31.77 24.54 40.54
C THR A 494 -31.78 24.57 42.07
N SER A 495 -31.11 23.63 42.75
CA SER A 495 -31.11 23.54 44.22
C SER A 495 -29.90 24.23 44.89
N GLU A 496 -28.82 24.53 44.15
CA GLU A 496 -27.59 25.10 44.71
C GLU A 496 -27.56 26.63 44.87
N LYS A 497 -28.66 27.36 44.59
CA LYS A 497 -28.70 28.84 44.77
C LYS A 497 -28.83 29.32 46.23
N ALA A 498 -28.70 28.46 47.24
CA ALA A 498 -28.87 28.85 48.64
C ALA A 498 -27.82 28.22 49.58
N LYS A 499 -26.56 28.70 49.53
CA LYS A 499 -25.68 28.78 50.70
C LYS A 499 -24.39 29.60 50.42
N PRO A 500 -23.95 30.48 51.33
CA PRO A 500 -22.75 31.30 51.16
C PRO A 500 -21.45 30.50 51.45
N PRO A 501 -20.28 30.95 50.95
CA PRO A 501 -19.07 30.13 50.91
C PRO A 501 -18.32 30.15 52.25
N GLY A 502 -17.98 28.97 52.76
CA GLY A 502 -17.14 28.76 53.95
C GLY A 502 -15.77 28.20 53.57
N SER A 503 -14.73 28.78 54.18
CA SER A 503 -13.29 28.68 53.91
C SER A 503 -12.68 27.28 53.70
N PHE A 504 -11.82 27.17 52.69
CA PHE A 504 -10.72 26.19 52.64
C PHE A 504 -9.61 26.59 53.63
N LYS A 505 -9.18 25.64 54.47
CA LYS A 505 -7.89 25.72 55.16
C LYS A 505 -6.83 24.97 54.33
N ALA A 506 -5.63 25.56 54.35
CA ALA A 506 -4.42 25.20 53.61
C ALA A 506 -3.89 23.79 53.90
#